data_AF-A0A926F6Y7-F1
#
_entry.id   AF-A0A926F6Y7-F1
#
_cell.length_a   1.000
_cell.length_b   1.000
_cell.length_c   1.000
_cell.angle_alpha   90.00
_cell.angle_beta   90.00
_cell.angle_gamma   90.00
#
_symmetry.space_group_name_H-M   'P 1'
#
loop_
_entity.id
_entity.type
_entity.pdbx_description
1 polymer ?
#
loop_
_entity_poly.entity_id
_entity_poly.type
_entity_poly.pdbx_seq_one_letter_code
_entity_poly.pdbx_strand_id
1 'polypeptide(L)'
;MKRFASHYLYIPEKGYLKQFVIEMEEEFVAKFFPLTEEIESVEWMPGVIELIPDRGSFRAYLLYPFDFTSMQPVAETQRKQLP
;
A
#
# COMPACT_ATOMS: atom_id res chain seq x y z
N MET A 1 16.22 -2.07 1.14
CA MET A 1 14.92 -1.48 1.51
C MET A 1 14.23 -1.04 0.25
N LYS A 2 12.98 -1.46 0.03
CA LYS A 2 12.16 -1.03 -1.12
C LYS A 2 11.04 -0.14 -0.60
N ARG A 3 10.68 0.89 -1.36
CA ARG A 3 9.61 1.81 -1.00
C ARG A 3 8.55 1.81 -2.08
N PHE A 4 7.29 1.72 -1.65
CA PHE A 4 6.15 1.73 -2.54
C PHE A 4 5.18 2.83 -2.12
N ALA A 5 4.58 3.49 -3.10
CA ALA A 5 3.45 4.38 -2.92
C ALA A 5 2.33 3.99 -3.88
N SER A 6 1.11 4.36 -3.55
CA SER A 6 -0.04 4.20 -4.44
C SER A 6 -1.03 5.34 -4.21
N HIS A 7 -2.15 5.35 -4.93
CA HIS A 7 -3.17 6.39 -4.76
C HIS A 7 -3.68 6.44 -3.31
N TYR A 8 -3.84 5.27 -2.68
CA TYR A 8 -4.16 5.14 -1.26
C TYR A 8 -3.41 3.99 -0.60
N LEU A 9 -3.14 4.16 0.69
CA LEU A 9 -2.78 3.11 1.64
C LEU A 9 -4.01 2.80 2.50
N TYR A 10 -4.51 1.57 2.49
CA TYR A 10 -5.58 1.11 3.35
C TYR A 10 -5.03 0.38 4.57
N ILE A 11 -5.44 0.83 5.76
CA ILE A 11 -5.09 0.23 7.05
C ILE A 11 -6.40 -0.11 7.76
N PRO A 12 -6.67 -1.36 8.18
CA PRO A 12 -7.96 -1.77 8.73
C PRO A 12 -8.51 -0.87 9.84
N GLU A 13 -7.65 -0.34 10.71
CA GLU A 13 -8.05 0.53 11.83
C GLU A 13 -8.08 2.03 11.48
N LYS A 14 -7.44 2.45 10.38
CA LYS A 14 -7.31 3.87 10.00
C LYS A 14 -8.04 4.25 8.72
N GLY A 15 -8.53 3.27 7.96
CA GLY A 15 -9.12 3.47 6.65
C GLY A 15 -8.10 3.82 5.57
N TYR A 16 -8.53 4.60 4.58
CA TYR A 16 -7.73 4.99 3.42
C TYR A 16 -6.93 6.28 3.70
N LEU A 17 -5.62 6.20 3.56
CA LEU A 17 -4.68 7.31 3.67
C LEU A 17 -4.15 7.69 2.28
N LYS A 18 -4.29 8.96 1.91
CA LYS A 18 -3.73 9.50 0.65
C LYS A 18 -2.27 9.85 0.81
N GLN A 19 -1.48 9.65 -0.25
CA GLN A 19 -0.08 10.07 -0.32
C GLN A 19 0.75 9.52 0.84
N PHE A 20 0.73 8.20 1.03
CA PHE A 20 1.61 7.52 1.97
C PHE A 20 2.57 6.59 1.23
N VAL A 21 3.79 6.50 1.75
CA VAL A 21 4.82 5.54 1.35
C VAL A 21 4.84 4.43 2.38
N ILE A 22 4.98 3.20 1.92
CA ILE A 22 5.39 2.06 2.74
C ILE A 22 6.85 1.75 2.44
N GLU A 23 7.64 1.44 3.46
CA GLU A 23 8.97 0.87 3.32
C GLU A 23 8.93 -0.59 3.75
N MET A 24 9.40 -1.44 2.85
CA MET A 24 9.46 -2.89 3.03
C MET A 24 10.86 -3.32 3.51
N GLU A 25 10.85 -4.24 4.46
CA GLU A 25 11.99 -5.03 4.91
C GLU A 25 11.61 -6.51 4.76
N GLU A 26 12.29 -7.19 3.83
CA GLU A 26 11.93 -8.53 3.38
C GLU A 26 10.46 -8.62 2.93
N GLU A 27 9.62 -9.35 3.67
CA GLU A 27 8.20 -9.54 3.36
C GLU A 27 7.26 -8.68 4.22
N PHE A 28 7.81 -7.85 5.11
CA PHE A 28 7.05 -7.05 6.09
C PHE A 28 7.23 -5.54 5.88
N VAL A 29 6.24 -4.77 6.30
CA VAL A 29 6.31 -3.31 6.34
C VAL A 29 7.10 -2.89 7.57
N ALA A 30 8.26 -2.28 7.36
CA ALA A 30 9.08 -1.72 8.43
C ALA A 30 8.53 -0.38 8.92
N LYS A 31 8.09 0.47 7.99
CA LYS A 31 7.48 1.76 8.30
C LYS A 31 6.52 2.22 7.20
N PHE A 32 5.58 3.08 7.58
CA PHE A 32 4.77 3.84 6.63
C PHE A 32 4.69 5.29 7.09
N PHE A 33 4.74 6.23 6.15
CA PHE A 33 4.82 7.66 6.42
C PHE A 33 4.25 8.48 5.25
N PRO A 34 3.81 9.72 5.49
CA PRO A 34 3.37 10.59 4.41
C PRO A 34 4.46 10.76 3.35
N LEU A 35 4.06 10.72 2.08
CA LEU A 35 4.91 11.00 0.94
C LEU A 35 5.21 12.52 0.92
N THR A 36 6.46 12.87 1.16
CA THR A 36 6.99 14.22 0.98
C THR A 36 7.79 14.32 -0.33
N GLU A 37 8.01 15.53 -0.84
CA GLU A 37 8.61 15.78 -2.17
C GLU A 37 10.05 15.25 -2.34
N GLU A 38 10.76 14.92 -1.25
CA GLU A 38 12.18 14.52 -1.26
C GLU A 38 12.42 13.08 -0.78
N ILE A 39 11.76 12.10 -1.41
CA ILE A 39 12.07 10.69 -1.13
C ILE A 39 12.59 10.04 -2.42
N GLU A 40 13.91 9.88 -2.50
CA GLU A 40 14.53 9.11 -3.56
C GLU A 40 14.09 7.63 -3.51
N SER A 41 13.84 7.06 -4.69
CA SER A 41 13.57 5.61 -4.89
C SER A 41 12.24 5.10 -4.31
N VAL A 42 11.12 5.75 -4.64
CA VAL A 42 9.76 5.23 -4.39
C VAL A 42 9.17 4.69 -5.69
N GLU A 43 8.74 3.42 -5.68
CA GLU A 43 8.02 2.80 -6.79
C GLU A 43 6.51 3.09 -6.65
N TRP A 44 5.91 3.63 -7.71
CA TRP A 44 4.49 3.94 -7.75
C TRP A 44 3.69 2.76 -8.28
N MET A 45 2.81 2.22 -7.44
CA MET A 45 1.93 1.12 -7.76
C MET A 45 0.55 1.64 -8.20
N PRO A 46 -0.04 1.08 -9.27
CA PRO A 46 -1.41 1.42 -9.63
C PRO A 46 -2.38 0.72 -8.68
N GLY A 47 -3.33 1.45 -8.07
CA GLY A 47 -4.35 0.85 -7.20
C GLY A 47 -4.37 1.35 -5.76
N VAL A 48 -4.55 0.41 -4.83
CA VAL A 48 -4.50 0.63 -3.38
C VAL A 48 -3.56 -0.38 -2.76
N ILE A 49 -2.68 0.07 -1.87
CA ILE A 49 -1.89 -0.82 -1.03
C ILE A 49 -2.67 -1.10 0.25
N GLU A 50 -2.96 -2.36 0.56
CA GLU A 50 -3.61 -2.82 1.78
C GLU A 50 -2.56 -3.39 2.75
N LEU A 51 -2.62 -2.97 4.02
CA LEU A 51 -1.81 -3.54 5.09
C LEU A 51 -2.61 -4.57 5.90
N ILE A 52 -2.12 -5.81 5.92
CA ILE A 52 -2.71 -6.88 6.73
C ILE A 52 -1.78 -7.25 7.89
N PRO A 53 -2.26 -7.27 9.14
CA PRO A 53 -1.48 -7.74 10.27
C PRO A 53 -0.97 -9.17 10.07
N ASP A 54 0.32 -9.40 10.29
CA ASP A 54 0.94 -10.73 10.31
C ASP A 54 2.13 -10.76 11.28
N ARG A 55 2.18 -11.77 12.15
CA ARG A 55 3.28 -12.02 13.11
C ARG A 55 3.77 -10.80 13.90
N GLY A 56 2.86 -9.87 14.24
CA GLY A 56 3.19 -8.65 15.01
C GLY A 56 3.69 -7.47 14.16
N SER A 57 3.66 -7.59 12.83
CA SER A 57 3.89 -6.51 11.87
C SER A 57 2.77 -6.50 10.80
N PHE A 58 3.04 -5.97 9.60
CA PHE A 58 2.12 -5.96 8.47
C PHE A 58 2.76 -6.55 7.21
N ARG A 59 1.97 -7.29 6.44
CA ARG A 59 2.24 -7.59 5.02
C ARG A 59 1.52 -6.58 4.14
N ALA A 60 2.16 -6.17 3.06
CA ALA A 60 1.57 -5.26 2.09
C ALA A 60 1.05 -6.00 0.85
N TYR A 61 -0.17 -5.68 0.43
CA TYR A 61 -0.80 -6.23 -0.77
C TYR A 61 -1.27 -5.12 -1.69
N LEU A 62 -0.98 -5.23 -2.98
CA LEU A 62 -1.57 -4.38 -4.00
C LEU A 62 -2.93 -4.92 -4.42
N LEU A 63 -3.95 -4.06 -4.36
CA LEU A 63 -5.27 -4.25 -4.95
C LEU A 63 -5.35 -3.50 -6.28
N TYR A 64 -5.42 -4.23 -7.40
CA TYR A 64 -5.52 -3.65 -8.74
C TYR A 64 -6.23 -4.57 -9.73
N PRO A 65 -7.11 -4.06 -10.62
CA PRO A 65 -7.63 -2.69 -10.68
C PRO A 65 -8.47 -2.31 -9.46
N PHE A 66 -8.76 -1.03 -9.25
CA PHE A 66 -9.57 -0.54 -8.12
C PHE A 66 -10.44 0.63 -8.55
N ASP A 67 -11.71 0.67 -8.14
CA ASP A 67 -12.61 1.79 -8.43
C ASP A 67 -12.46 2.87 -7.35
N PHE A 68 -11.76 3.95 -7.70
CA PHE A 68 -11.54 5.10 -6.80
C PHE A 68 -12.77 6.00 -6.63
N THR A 69 -13.81 5.85 -7.45
CA THR A 69 -15.04 6.63 -7.31
C THR A 69 -15.92 6.04 -6.21
N SER A 70 -16.14 4.72 -6.26
CA SER A 70 -16.92 4.01 -5.24
C SER A 70 -16.09 3.60 -4.02
N MET A 71 -14.76 3.72 -4.10
CA MET A 71 -13.81 3.26 -3.08
C MET A 71 -13.94 1.76 -2.80
N GLN A 72 -14.10 0.95 -3.84
CA GLN A 72 -14.29 -0.51 -3.74
C GLN A 72 -13.46 -1.27 -4.77
N PRO A 73 -13.07 -2.53 -4.46
CA PRO A 73 -12.63 -3.48 -5.47
C PRO A 73 -13.71 -3.70 -6.54
N VAL A 74 -13.27 -3.94 -7.77
CA VAL A 74 -14.11 -4.40 -8.88
C VAL A 74 -14.00 -5.92 -9.03
N ALA A 75 -14.84 -6.52 -9.88
CA ALA A 75 -14.87 -7.97 -10.06
C ALA A 75 -13.51 -8.55 -10.48
N GLU A 76 -12.72 -7.78 -11.23
CA GLU A 76 -11.41 -8.15 -11.75
C GLU A 76 -10.26 -7.80 -10.79
N THR A 77 -10.53 -7.17 -9.64
CA THR A 77 -9.47 -6.77 -8.70
C THR A 77 -8.68 -7.99 -8.26
N GLN A 78 -7.38 -7.96 -8.55
CA GLN A 78 -6.43 -8.93 -8.03
C GLN A 78 -5.76 -8.38 -6.78
N ARG A 79 -5.39 -9.30 -5.90
CA ARG A 79 -4.63 -9.03 -4.68
C ARG A 79 -3.27 -9.69 -4.77
N LYS A 80 -2.21 -8.88 -4.87
CA LYS A 80 -0.82 -9.36 -5.03
C LYS A 80 0.05 -8.88 -3.87
N GLN A 81 0.77 -9.79 -3.22
CA GLN A 81 1.73 -9.41 -2.18
C GLN A 81 2.90 -8.62 -2.78
N LEU A 82 3.30 -7.54 -2.10
CA LEU A 82 4.49 -6.77 -2.48
C LEU A 82 5.78 -7.44 -1.94
N PRO A 83 6.89 -7.34 -2.69
CA PRO A 83 8.15 -8.03 -2.42
C PRO A 83 9.15 -7.18 -1.61
#